data_AF-A0A1S9CUY7-F1
#
_entry.id   AF-A0A1S9CUY7-F1
#
_cell.length_a   1.000
_cell.length_b   1.000
_cell.length_c   1.000
_cell.angle_alpha   90.00
_cell.angle_beta   90.00
_cell.angle_gamma   90.00
#
_symmetry.space_group_name_H-M   'P 1'
#
loop_
_entity.id
_entity.type
_entity.pdbx_description
1 polymer ?
#
loop_
_entity_poly.entity_id
_entity_poly.type
_entity_poly.pdbx_seq_one_letter_code
_entity_poly.pdbx_strand_id
1 'polypeptide(L)'
;MDDIFYCTGNKITLNDIKELAEQVNVKRTFITQSLDALEIEYLNGIYTQWIQMDMDDIESVDRKDLMDNNISIIFCISHHPKQVKFILPHLNKVLQTYGGWIGSDSGGFHPRINAHNIHKLLD
;
A
#
# COMPACT_ATOMS: atom_id res chain seq x y z
N MET A 1 9.03 -8.78 9.45
CA MET A 1 8.03 -7.68 9.43
C MET A 1 7.33 -7.88 8.14
N ASP A 2 6.04 -8.03 8.27
CA ASP A 2 5.20 -8.46 7.19
C ASP A 2 5.03 -7.27 6.26
N ASP A 3 5.12 -7.53 4.97
CA ASP A 3 4.80 -6.50 3.99
C ASP A 3 3.36 -6.05 4.24
N ILE A 4 3.11 -4.76 4.12
CA ILE A 4 1.73 -4.25 4.22
C ILE A 4 1.15 -4.16 2.82
N PHE A 5 -0.13 -4.48 2.72
CA PHE A 5 -0.83 -4.54 1.44
C PHE A 5 -1.93 -3.50 1.44
N TYR A 6 -1.94 -2.65 0.42
CA TYR A 6 -3.08 -1.77 0.15
C TYR A 6 -4.06 -2.47 -0.78
N CYS A 7 -5.28 -2.66 -0.30
CA CYS A 7 -6.34 -3.38 -0.99
C CYS A 7 -7.50 -2.43 -1.29
N THR A 8 -7.94 -2.38 -2.55
CA THR A 8 -9.07 -1.55 -2.97
C THR A 8 -9.87 -2.15 -4.13
N GLY A 9 -11.16 -1.80 -4.18
CA GLY A 9 -12.01 -2.03 -5.35
C GLY A 9 -12.05 -0.84 -6.32
N ASN A 10 -11.45 0.29 -5.93
CA ASN A 10 -11.43 1.49 -6.75
C ASN A 10 -10.29 1.43 -7.77
N LYS A 11 -10.52 1.98 -8.96
CA LYS A 11 -9.48 2.08 -9.99
C LYS A 11 -8.39 3.04 -9.54
N ILE A 12 -7.18 2.53 -9.43
CA ILE A 12 -5.98 3.28 -9.02
C ILE A 12 -4.76 2.65 -9.71
N THR A 13 -3.76 3.47 -10.01
CA THR A 13 -2.50 3.08 -10.65
C THR A 13 -1.30 3.54 -9.81
N LEU A 14 -0.10 3.07 -10.17
CA LEU A 14 1.15 3.56 -9.56
C LEU A 14 1.37 5.07 -9.80
N ASN A 15 0.89 5.62 -10.91
CA ASN A 15 0.99 7.07 -11.15
C ASN A 15 0.10 7.85 -10.16
N ASP A 16 -1.10 7.35 -9.86
CA ASP A 16 -1.96 7.99 -8.87
C ASP A 16 -1.33 8.00 -7.47
N ILE A 17 -0.71 6.87 -7.08
CA ILE A 17 0.03 6.77 -5.81
C ILE A 17 1.22 7.72 -5.80
N LYS A 18 1.96 7.81 -6.91
CA LYS A 18 3.09 8.72 -7.07
C LYS A 18 2.67 10.18 -6.87
N GLU A 19 1.58 10.60 -7.50
CA GLU A 19 1.06 11.98 -7.37
C GLU A 19 0.67 12.30 -5.91
N LEU A 20 0.09 11.34 -5.19
CA LEU A 20 -0.21 11.51 -3.77
C LEU A 20 1.04 11.55 -2.90
N ALA A 21 2.08 10.78 -3.24
CA ALA A 21 3.37 10.81 -2.55
C ALA A 21 4.03 12.19 -2.67
N GLU A 22 3.99 12.79 -3.87
CA GLU A 22 4.55 14.12 -4.15
C GLU A 22 3.84 15.24 -3.35
N GLN A 23 2.58 15.03 -2.95
CA GLN A 23 1.83 15.95 -2.09
C GLN A 23 2.22 15.88 -0.61
N VAL A 24 2.96 14.85 -0.16
CA VAL A 24 3.32 14.65 1.26
C VAL A 24 4.81 14.82 1.55
N ASN A 25 5.49 15.66 0.76
CA ASN A 25 6.90 16.03 0.92
C ASN A 25 7.87 14.83 0.89
N VAL A 26 7.78 14.00 -0.15
CA VAL A 26 8.81 13.01 -0.49
C VAL A 26 10.00 13.68 -1.17
N LYS A 27 11.19 13.07 -1.08
CA LYS A 27 12.41 13.58 -1.72
C LYS A 27 12.44 13.28 -3.21
N ARG A 28 12.08 12.05 -3.59
CA ARG A 28 11.95 11.63 -4.99
C ARG A 28 11.00 10.44 -5.12
N THR A 29 10.41 10.34 -6.29
CA THR A 29 9.62 9.18 -6.74
C THR A 29 10.20 8.68 -8.06
N PHE A 30 10.15 7.37 -8.28
CA PHE A 30 10.61 6.76 -9.53
C PHE A 30 9.79 5.52 -9.83
N ILE A 31 9.26 5.40 -11.05
CA ILE A 31 8.60 4.16 -11.51
C ILE A 31 9.61 3.38 -12.33
N THR A 32 9.94 2.19 -11.84
CA THR A 32 10.85 1.26 -12.52
C THR A 32 10.11 0.56 -13.67
N GLN A 33 10.60 0.73 -14.89
CA GLN A 33 9.96 0.09 -16.08
C GLN A 33 10.10 -1.43 -16.09
N SER A 34 11.06 -1.99 -15.34
CA SER A 34 11.36 -3.42 -15.34
C SER A 34 10.52 -4.22 -14.34
N LEU A 35 9.93 -3.58 -13.33
CA LEU A 35 9.24 -4.25 -12.23
C LEU A 35 7.82 -3.73 -12.01
N ASP A 36 7.34 -2.81 -12.86
CA ASP A 36 6.07 -2.10 -12.66
C ASP A 36 5.89 -1.72 -11.19
N ALA A 37 6.90 -1.04 -10.66
CA ALA A 37 6.99 -0.70 -9.25
C ALA A 37 7.37 0.76 -9.06
N LEU A 38 6.70 1.41 -8.11
CA LEU A 38 6.98 2.77 -7.68
C LEU A 38 7.91 2.75 -6.46
N GLU A 39 9.10 3.29 -6.62
CA GLU A 39 10.03 3.59 -5.54
C GLU A 39 9.79 5.01 -5.03
N ILE A 40 9.78 5.17 -3.71
CA ILE A 40 9.59 6.45 -3.03
C ILE A 40 10.70 6.62 -2.01
N GLU A 41 11.50 7.68 -2.15
CA GLU A 41 12.44 8.12 -1.12
C GLU A 41 11.80 9.28 -0.34
N TYR A 42 11.67 9.11 0.97
CA TYR A 42 11.23 10.15 1.90
C TYR A 42 12.41 11.00 2.38
N LEU A 43 12.16 12.23 2.85
CA LEU A 43 13.19 13.21 3.22
C LEU A 43 14.21 12.73 4.27
N ASN A 44 13.85 11.76 5.08
CA ASN A 44 14.69 11.16 6.11
C ASN A 44 15.52 9.96 5.61
N GLY A 45 15.58 9.73 4.29
CA GLY A 45 16.34 8.64 3.67
C GLY A 45 15.65 7.27 3.76
N ILE A 46 14.35 7.26 4.05
CA ILE A 46 13.52 6.05 4.05
C ILE A 46 13.07 5.74 2.63
N TYR A 47 13.05 4.46 2.30
CA TYR A 47 12.64 3.97 1.00
C TYR A 47 11.44 3.04 1.16
N THR A 48 10.47 3.19 0.28
CA THR A 48 9.41 2.19 0.08
C THR A 48 9.24 1.89 -1.38
N GLN A 49 8.82 0.66 -1.66
CA GLN A 49 8.41 0.23 -2.98
C GLN A 49 6.93 -0.13 -2.95
N TRP A 50 6.17 0.38 -3.91
CA TRP A 50 4.80 -0.03 -4.17
C TRP A 50 4.79 -0.88 -5.42
N ILE A 51 4.34 -2.12 -5.29
CA ILE A 51 4.30 -3.10 -6.37
C ILE A 51 2.85 -3.50 -6.55
N GLN A 52 2.30 -3.26 -7.74
CA GLN A 52 0.97 -3.76 -8.04
C GLN A 52 1.06 -5.27 -8.21
N MET A 53 0.22 -6.01 -7.48
CA MET A 53 0.19 -7.46 -7.56
C MET A 53 -0.89 -7.91 -8.53
N ASP A 54 -0.65 -9.05 -9.19
CA ASP A 54 -1.73 -9.78 -9.84
C ASP A 54 -2.56 -10.51 -8.77
N MET A 55 -3.88 -10.46 -8.91
CA MET A 55 -4.78 -11.26 -8.08
C MET A 55 -4.49 -12.76 -8.27
N ASP A 56 -3.95 -13.14 -9.44
CA ASP A 56 -3.52 -14.50 -9.75
C ASP A 56 -2.32 -14.99 -8.92
N ASP A 57 -1.53 -14.09 -8.33
CA ASP A 57 -0.40 -14.42 -7.46
C ASP A 57 -0.82 -14.64 -6.00
N ILE A 58 -2.07 -14.33 -5.64
CA ILE A 58 -2.59 -14.49 -4.28
C ILE A 58 -3.14 -15.91 -4.07
N GLU A 59 -2.85 -16.49 -2.90
CA GLU A 59 -3.37 -17.81 -2.51
C GLU A 59 -4.91 -17.88 -2.63
N SER A 60 -5.42 -19.04 -3.05
CA SER A 60 -6.85 -19.19 -3.40
C SER A 60 -7.83 -18.85 -2.27
N VAL A 61 -7.45 -19.09 -1.01
CA VAL A 61 -8.29 -18.80 0.16
C VAL A 61 -8.40 -17.30 0.38
N ASP A 62 -7.27 -16.60 0.37
CA ASP A 62 -7.22 -15.16 0.55
C ASP A 62 -7.83 -14.42 -0.64
N ARG A 63 -7.62 -14.93 -1.86
CA ARG A 63 -8.26 -14.40 -3.07
C ARG A 63 -9.77 -14.38 -2.94
N LYS A 64 -10.38 -15.47 -2.44
CA LYS A 64 -11.82 -15.53 -2.25
C LYS A 64 -12.30 -14.45 -1.28
N ASP A 65 -11.61 -14.29 -0.14
CA ASP A 65 -11.97 -13.25 0.83
C ASP A 65 -11.83 -11.83 0.23
N LEU A 66 -10.76 -11.57 -0.51
CA LEU A 66 -10.56 -10.30 -1.22
C LEU A 66 -11.70 -10.03 -2.21
N MET A 67 -12.10 -11.03 -3.00
CA MET A 67 -13.22 -10.92 -3.94
C MET A 67 -14.57 -10.71 -3.23
N ASP A 68 -14.84 -11.43 -2.13
CA ASP A 68 -16.05 -11.28 -1.31
C ASP A 68 -16.14 -9.87 -0.70
N ASN A 69 -15.00 -9.17 -0.57
CA ASN A 69 -14.91 -7.78 -0.12
C ASN A 69 -14.75 -6.77 -1.27
N ASN A 70 -15.05 -7.16 -2.50
CA ASN A 70 -14.97 -6.33 -3.72
C ASN A 70 -13.58 -5.72 -3.96
N ILE A 71 -12.52 -6.44 -3.60
CA ILE A 71 -11.14 -6.02 -3.89
C ILE A 71 -10.75 -6.54 -5.28
N SER A 72 -10.25 -5.63 -6.11
CA SER A 72 -9.78 -5.94 -7.47
C SER A 72 -8.37 -5.44 -7.73
N ILE A 73 -7.82 -4.59 -6.84
CA ILE A 73 -6.47 -4.04 -6.95
C ILE A 73 -5.77 -4.18 -5.61
N ILE A 74 -4.53 -4.67 -5.66
CA ILE A 74 -3.67 -4.90 -4.50
C ILE A 74 -2.30 -4.29 -4.81
N PHE A 75 -1.75 -3.56 -3.85
CA PHE A 75 -0.35 -3.14 -3.87
C PHE A 75 0.37 -3.72 -2.66
N CYS A 76 1.46 -4.44 -2.90
CA CYS A 76 2.43 -4.74 -1.86
C CYS A 76 3.28 -3.48 -1.62
N ILE A 77 3.45 -3.13 -0.35
CA ILE A 77 4.24 -1.97 0.08
C ILE A 77 5.44 -2.49 0.87
N SER A 78 6.50 -2.78 0.13
CA SER A 78 7.78 -3.17 0.72
C SER A 78 8.38 -1.98 1.44
N HIS A 79 8.64 -2.16 2.73
CA HIS A 79 9.18 -1.13 3.60
C HIS A 79 10.04 -1.79 4.68
N HIS A 80 10.96 -1.03 5.26
CA HIS A 80 11.63 -1.54 6.44
C HIS A 80 10.69 -1.39 7.66
N PRO A 81 10.29 -2.46 8.38
CA PRO A 81 10.34 -2.33 9.83
C PRO A 81 9.59 -1.22 10.62
N LYS A 82 10.46 -0.74 11.49
CA LYS A 82 10.60 0.54 12.17
C LYS A 82 10.26 1.81 11.35
N GLN A 83 9.84 1.74 10.08
CA GLN A 83 9.64 2.90 9.21
C GLN A 83 8.16 3.22 8.88
N VAL A 84 7.21 2.38 9.30
CA VAL A 84 5.76 2.58 9.04
C VAL A 84 5.28 3.99 9.42
N LYS A 85 5.72 4.51 10.57
CA LYS A 85 5.35 5.86 11.04
C LYS A 85 5.69 6.99 10.05
N PHE A 86 6.70 6.80 9.22
CA PHE A 86 7.15 7.82 8.27
C PHE A 86 6.39 7.77 6.95
N ILE A 87 5.85 6.60 6.60
CA ILE A 87 5.02 6.44 5.41
C ILE A 87 3.53 6.60 5.72
N LEU A 88 3.15 6.62 6.99
CA LEU A 88 1.77 6.79 7.45
C LEU A 88 1.05 8.01 6.85
N PRO A 89 1.67 9.21 6.71
CA PRO A 89 1.01 10.34 6.06
C PRO A 89 0.63 10.05 4.61
N HIS A 90 1.51 9.36 3.88
CA HIS A 90 1.26 8.93 2.50
C HIS A 90 0.14 7.89 2.44
N LEU A 91 0.21 6.83 3.26
CA LEU A 91 -0.84 5.80 3.35
C LEU A 91 -2.20 6.41 3.69
N ASN A 92 -2.25 7.34 4.65
CA ASN A 92 -3.48 8.02 5.02
C ASN A 92 -4.04 8.83 3.85
N LYS A 93 -3.18 9.52 3.09
CA LYS A 93 -3.61 10.27 1.91
C LYS A 93 -4.20 9.35 0.84
N VAL A 94 -3.59 8.18 0.59
CA VAL A 94 -4.12 7.17 -0.33
C VAL A 94 -5.49 6.67 0.14
N LEU A 95 -5.62 6.28 1.41
CA LEU A 95 -6.89 5.80 1.97
C LEU A 95 -8.00 6.86 1.98
N GLN A 96 -7.68 8.12 2.27
CA GLN A 96 -8.64 9.23 2.24
C GLN A 96 -9.11 9.55 0.82
N THR A 97 -8.25 9.34 -0.18
CA THR A 97 -8.56 9.67 -1.59
C THR A 97 -9.28 8.54 -2.30
N TYR A 98 -8.80 7.31 -2.12
CA TYR A 98 -9.23 6.13 -2.88
C TYR A 98 -9.93 5.07 -2.03
N GLY A 99 -10.17 5.32 -0.74
CA GLY A 99 -10.77 4.33 0.14
C GLY A 99 -9.92 3.06 0.25
N GLY A 100 -10.57 1.92 0.46
CA GLY A 100 -9.90 0.63 0.65
C GLY A 100 -9.37 0.45 2.07
N TRP A 101 -8.41 -0.45 2.23
CA TRP A 101 -7.80 -0.77 3.52
C TRP A 101 -6.38 -1.32 3.37
N ILE A 102 -5.62 -1.26 4.46
CA ILE A 102 -4.28 -1.83 4.63
C ILE A 102 -4.41 -3.12 5.43
N GLY A 103 -3.76 -4.20 4.98
CA GLY A 103 -3.66 -5.48 5.68
C GLY A 103 -2.26 -6.10 5.58
N SER A 104 -2.11 -7.31 6.09
CA SER A 104 -0.86 -8.09 6.11
C SER A 104 -1.09 -9.49 5.57
N ASP A 105 -0.20 -10.00 4.72
CA ASP A 105 -0.27 -11.38 4.20
C ASP A 105 -0.17 -12.44 5.32
N SER A 106 0.65 -12.17 6.34
CA SER A 106 0.80 -13.03 7.53
C SER A 106 -0.52 -13.22 8.30
N GLY A 107 -1.48 -12.32 8.12
CA GLY A 107 -2.81 -12.36 8.73
C GLY A 107 -3.93 -12.67 7.74
N GLY A 108 -3.64 -13.17 6.54
CA GLY A 108 -4.66 -13.35 5.48
C GLY A 108 -5.29 -12.01 5.09
N PHE A 109 -4.47 -10.98 4.97
CA PHE A 109 -4.86 -9.58 4.74
C PHE A 109 -5.66 -8.93 5.88
N HIS A 110 -5.54 -9.46 7.11
CA HIS A 110 -6.02 -8.82 8.33
C HIS A 110 -4.87 -8.19 9.14
N PRO A 111 -5.14 -7.17 9.98
CA PRO A 111 -6.42 -6.46 10.14
C PRO A 111 -6.71 -5.54 8.95
N ARG A 112 -7.99 -5.23 8.70
CA ARG A 112 -8.41 -4.31 7.63
C ARG A 112 -8.46 -2.88 8.14
N ILE A 113 -7.34 -2.19 8.02
CA ILE A 113 -7.16 -0.82 8.51
C ILE A 113 -7.53 0.19 7.42
N ASN A 114 -8.50 1.05 7.66
CA ASN A 114 -8.92 2.11 6.75
C ASN A 114 -8.54 3.50 7.28
N ALA A 115 -8.93 4.54 6.55
CA ALA A 115 -8.59 5.93 6.85
C ALA A 115 -9.02 6.40 8.27
N HIS A 116 -10.06 5.81 8.87
CA HIS A 116 -10.57 6.17 10.19
C HIS A 116 -9.76 5.56 11.34
N ASN A 117 -9.08 4.44 11.10
CA ASN A 117 -8.36 3.70 12.13
C ASN A 117 -6.88 3.47 11.78
N ILE A 118 -6.33 4.23 10.82
CA ILE A 118 -4.95 4.09 10.35
C ILE A 118 -3.89 4.23 11.44
N HIS A 119 -4.19 4.96 12.51
CA HIS A 119 -3.30 5.08 13.67
C HIS A 119 -2.96 3.72 14.30
N LYS A 120 -3.81 2.70 14.12
CA LYS A 120 -3.57 1.33 14.59
C LYS A 120 -2.42 0.61 13.88
N LEU A 121 -1.89 1.15 12.77
CA LEU A 121 -0.65 0.62 12.17
C LEU A 121 0.60 0.91 13.01
N LEU A 122 0.48 1.73 14.06
CA LEU A 122 1.57 2.06 14.96
C LEU A 122 1.53 1.26 16.28
N ASP A 123 0.44 0.52 16.52
CA ASP A 123 0.22 -0.28 17.72
C ASP A 123 0.89 -1.66 17.59
#